data_AF-A0A2Z4UDX4-F1
#
_entry.id   AF-A0A2Z4UDX4-F1
#
_cell.length_a   1.000
_cell.length_b   1.000
_cell.length_c   1.000
_cell.angle_alpha   90.00
_cell.angle_beta   90.00
_cell.angle_gamma   90.00
#
_symmetry.space_group_name_H-M   'P 1'
#
loop_
_entity.id
_entity.type
_entity.pdbx_description
1 polymer ?
#
loop_
_entity_poly.entity_id
_entity_poly.type
_entity_poly.pdbx_seq_one_letter_code
_entity_poly.pdbx_strand_id
1 'polypeptide(L)'
;MKKNRRSVISTGTASLVLIFSLLCMLAFAVLSLVSARTNLRTSQKSADRTTAYYEAENKANDILLKISQTIEKNLDSENETVFYENVKTELDGKDGISFSDADKLDYPVEMAEQQFLSVSLLLSFEPLENGKHYTITSWKTGSDYEWNPDTSLPLMTEENFPEE
;
A
#
# COMPACT_ATOMS: atom_id res chain seq x y z
N MET A 1 52.32 12.79 -55.87
CA MET A 1 51.35 12.60 -54.77
C MET A 1 49.97 13.07 -55.21
N LYS A 2 48.96 12.17 -55.25
CA LYS A 2 47.57 12.34 -54.78
C LYS A 2 46.70 11.21 -55.36
N LYS A 3 46.40 10.19 -54.55
CA LYS A 3 45.45 9.13 -54.90
C LYS A 3 44.06 9.58 -54.44
N ASN A 4 43.25 10.08 -55.37
CA ASN A 4 41.86 10.47 -55.12
C ASN A 4 41.03 9.20 -54.83
N ARG A 5 40.66 8.99 -53.57
CA ARG A 5 39.64 8.00 -53.18
C ARG A 5 38.27 8.56 -53.55
N ARG A 6 37.81 8.29 -54.78
CA ARG A 6 36.43 8.60 -55.16
C ARG A 6 35.50 7.63 -54.43
N SER A 7 34.58 8.23 -53.68
CA SER A 7 33.55 7.58 -52.90
C SER A 7 32.68 6.71 -53.82
N VAL A 8 32.73 5.38 -53.62
CA VAL A 8 31.83 4.42 -54.27
C VAL A 8 30.73 4.10 -53.26
N ILE A 9 29.83 5.04 -53.02
CA ILE A 9 28.51 4.70 -52.50
C ILE A 9 27.75 4.20 -53.73
N SER A 10 27.61 2.88 -53.88
CA SER A 10 26.70 2.36 -54.89
C SER A 10 25.29 2.76 -54.46
N THR A 11 24.48 3.29 -55.38
CA THR A 11 23.13 3.80 -55.07
C THR A 11 22.25 2.79 -54.30
N GLY A 12 22.52 1.49 -54.44
CA GLY A 12 21.88 0.42 -53.66
C GLY A 12 22.25 0.35 -52.18
N THR A 13 23.50 0.62 -51.79
CA THR A 13 23.90 0.58 -50.36
C THR A 13 23.34 1.75 -49.57
N ALA A 14 23.24 2.94 -50.18
CA ALA A 14 22.58 4.08 -49.56
C ALA A 14 21.08 3.81 -49.29
N SER A 15 20.38 3.16 -50.22
CA SER A 15 18.98 2.77 -50.04
C SER A 15 18.78 1.71 -48.95
N LEU A 16 19.68 0.71 -48.88
CA LEU A 16 19.65 -0.29 -47.81
C LEU A 16 19.86 0.32 -46.43
N VAL A 17 20.80 1.26 -46.29
CA VAL A 17 21.03 1.98 -45.02
C VAL A 17 19.80 2.78 -44.64
N LEU A 18 19.14 3.47 -45.58
CA LEU A 18 17.91 4.22 -45.31
C LEU A 18 16.77 3.32 -44.82
N ILE A 19 16.53 2.18 -45.48
CA ILE A 19 15.49 1.23 -45.07
C ILE A 19 15.80 0.68 -43.68
N PHE A 20 17.04 0.31 -43.41
CA PHE A 20 17.46 -0.18 -42.11
C PHE A 20 17.26 0.87 -41.02
N SER A 21 17.67 2.12 -41.25
CA SER A 21 17.44 3.23 -40.32
C SER A 21 15.95 3.47 -40.05
N LEU A 22 15.08 3.35 -41.05
CA LEU A 22 13.64 3.47 -40.88
C LEU A 22 13.06 2.33 -40.04
N LEU A 23 13.51 1.09 -40.26
CA LEU A 23 13.11 -0.06 -39.43
C LEU A 23 13.59 0.11 -37.98
N CYS A 24 14.82 0.59 -37.77
CA CYS A 24 15.33 0.92 -36.44
C CYS A 24 14.48 2.01 -35.76
N MET A 25 14.15 3.10 -36.46
CA MET A 25 13.29 4.15 -35.91
C MET A 25 11.90 3.62 -35.55
N LEU A 26 11.31 2.75 -36.37
CA LEU A 26 10.04 2.11 -36.07
C LEU A 26 10.12 1.27 -34.79
N ALA A 27 11.16 0.44 -34.66
CA ALA A 27 11.37 -0.38 -33.46
C ALA A 27 11.54 0.48 -32.20
N PHE A 28 12.32 1.56 -32.27
CA PHE A 28 12.48 2.50 -31.16
C PHE A 28 11.17 3.22 -30.82
N ALA A 29 10.39 3.64 -31.82
CA ALA A 29 9.10 4.29 -31.61
C ALA A 29 8.10 3.36 -30.92
N VAL A 30 8.04 2.08 -31.33
CA VAL A 30 7.18 1.08 -30.69
C VAL A 30 7.61 0.82 -29.25
N LEU A 31 8.91 0.64 -29.00
CA LEU A 31 9.42 0.45 -27.64
C LEU A 31 9.12 1.67 -26.75
N SER A 32 9.24 2.88 -27.30
CA SER A 32 8.89 4.14 -26.61
C SER A 32 7.40 4.19 -26.26
N LEU A 33 6.51 3.83 -27.18
CA LEU A 33 5.06 3.80 -26.93
C LEU A 33 4.68 2.74 -25.88
N VAL A 34 5.25 1.54 -25.97
CA VAL A 34 5.02 0.48 -24.97
C VAL A 34 5.50 0.96 -23.60
N SER A 35 6.70 1.54 -23.53
CA SER A 35 7.26 2.09 -22.29
C SER A 35 6.42 3.24 -21.73
N ALA A 36 5.91 4.13 -22.58
CA ALA A 36 5.02 5.21 -22.17
C ALA A 36 3.70 4.66 -21.62
N ARG A 37 3.13 3.63 -22.24
CA ARG A 37 1.90 2.99 -21.76
C ARG A 37 2.10 2.26 -20.44
N THR A 38 3.22 1.59 -20.25
CA THR A 38 3.55 0.96 -18.97
C THR A 38 3.76 2.01 -17.89
N ASN A 39 4.44 3.12 -18.21
CA ASN A 39 4.63 4.23 -17.28
C ASN A 39 3.29 4.86 -16.88
N LEU A 40 2.39 5.11 -17.84
CA LEU A 40 1.05 5.63 -17.55
C LEU A 40 0.26 4.71 -16.62
N ARG A 41 0.24 3.40 -16.90
CA ARG A 41 -0.44 2.41 -16.04
C ARG A 41 0.13 2.42 -14.62
N THR A 42 1.45 2.45 -14.48
CA THR A 42 2.10 2.49 -13.16
C THR A 42 1.81 3.80 -12.42
N SER A 43 1.81 4.94 -13.12
CA SER A 43 1.44 6.23 -12.55
C SER A 43 -0.02 6.27 -12.10
N GLN A 44 -0.94 5.71 -12.90
CA GLN A 44 -2.35 5.58 -12.52
C GLN A 44 -2.50 4.74 -11.26
N LYS A 45 -1.89 3.54 -11.22
CA LYS A 45 -1.92 2.68 -10.02
C LYS A 45 -1.38 3.40 -8.78
N SER A 46 -0.30 4.18 -8.93
CA SER A 46 0.25 4.95 -7.82
C SER A 46 -0.71 6.05 -7.33
N ALA A 47 -1.40 6.73 -8.25
CA ALA A 47 -2.39 7.75 -7.90
C ALA A 47 -3.60 7.14 -7.21
N ASP A 48 -4.13 6.04 -7.74
CA ASP A 48 -5.26 5.31 -7.16
C ASP A 48 -4.94 4.83 -5.74
N ARG A 49 -3.72 4.33 -5.51
CA ARG A 49 -3.24 3.94 -4.17
C ARG A 49 -3.20 5.12 -3.21
N THR A 50 -2.75 6.28 -3.66
CA THR A 50 -2.72 7.50 -2.83
C THR A 50 -4.13 7.95 -2.48
N THR A 51 -5.06 7.95 -3.44
CA THR A 51 -6.47 8.29 -3.19
C THR A 51 -7.12 7.31 -2.22
N ALA A 52 -6.92 6.00 -2.42
CA ALA A 52 -7.48 4.97 -1.54
C ALA A 52 -6.96 5.09 -0.10
N TYR A 53 -5.68 5.42 0.08
CA TYR A 53 -5.10 5.66 1.41
C TYR A 53 -5.79 6.83 2.12
N TYR A 54 -5.95 7.97 1.44
CA TYR A 54 -6.59 9.14 2.05
C TYR A 54 -8.09 8.91 2.32
N GLU A 55 -8.79 8.15 1.47
CA GLU A 55 -10.18 7.79 1.72
C GLU A 55 -10.31 6.91 2.97
N ALA A 56 -9.40 5.96 3.16
CA ALA A 56 -9.36 5.11 4.35
C ALA A 56 -8.99 5.89 5.61
N GLU A 57 -8.04 6.82 5.52
CA GLU A 57 -7.70 7.74 6.61
C GLU A 57 -8.91 8.60 7.01
N ASN A 58 -9.66 9.10 6.03
CA ASN A 58 -10.86 9.89 6.32
C ASN A 58 -11.93 9.04 7.03
N LYS A 59 -12.17 7.80 6.56
CA LYS A 59 -13.09 6.86 7.23
C LYS A 59 -12.62 6.53 8.64
N ALA A 60 -11.32 6.34 8.85
CA ALA A 60 -10.76 6.08 10.17
C ALA A 60 -10.94 7.27 11.13
N ASN A 61 -10.82 8.49 10.62
CA ASN A 61 -11.12 9.71 11.37
C ASN A 61 -12.60 9.88 11.67
N ASP A 62 -13.49 9.53 10.75
CA ASP A 62 -14.95 9.53 10.99
C ASP A 62 -15.32 8.57 12.13
N ILE A 63 -14.70 7.39 12.18
CA ILE A 63 -14.85 6.45 13.29
C ILE A 63 -14.30 7.04 14.59
N LEU A 64 -13.12 7.66 14.55
CA LEU A 64 -12.51 8.32 15.70
C LEU A 64 -13.40 9.44 16.28
N LEU A 65 -14.07 10.21 15.41
CA LEU A 65 -15.03 11.23 15.82
C LEU A 65 -16.24 10.62 16.52
N LYS A 66 -16.82 9.53 15.98
CA LYS A 66 -17.91 8.80 16.65
C LYS A 66 -17.49 8.31 18.03
N ILE A 67 -16.30 7.73 18.15
CA ILE A 67 -15.74 7.26 19.42
C ILE A 67 -15.61 8.42 20.40
N SER A 68 -15.05 9.56 19.95
CA SER A 68 -14.90 10.76 20.78
C SER A 68 -16.26 11.26 21.29
N GLN A 69 -17.28 11.30 20.43
CA GLN A 69 -18.63 11.71 20.80
C GLN A 69 -19.29 10.75 21.80
N THR A 70 -19.11 9.45 21.62
CA THR A 70 -19.60 8.44 22.58
C THR A 70 -18.90 8.57 23.93
N ILE A 71 -17.59 8.84 23.95
CA ILE A 71 -16.86 9.11 25.17
C ILE A 71 -17.42 10.35 25.86
N GLU A 72 -17.52 11.48 25.15
CA GLU A 72 -18.03 12.74 25.69
C GLU A 72 -19.43 12.61 26.30
N LYS A 73 -20.32 11.86 25.64
CA LYS A 73 -21.68 11.57 26.13
C LYS A 73 -21.69 10.76 27.44
N ASN A 74 -20.68 9.93 27.65
CA ASN A 74 -20.60 9.03 28.81
C ASN A 74 -19.69 9.57 29.93
N LEU A 75 -19.07 10.75 29.76
CA LEU A 75 -18.22 11.38 30.79
C LEU A 75 -18.95 11.71 32.09
N ASP A 76 -20.27 11.92 32.04
CA ASP A 76 -21.11 12.19 33.23
C ASP A 76 -21.38 10.93 34.08
N SER A 77 -20.78 9.78 33.74
CA SER A 77 -20.96 8.52 34.47
C SER A 77 -20.27 8.57 35.85
N GLU A 78 -20.95 8.06 36.87
CA GLU A 78 -20.50 8.14 38.27
C GLU A 78 -19.24 7.32 38.59
N ASN A 79 -18.90 6.30 37.78
CA ASN A 79 -17.79 5.38 38.02
C ASN A 79 -17.04 5.01 36.74
N GLU A 80 -15.72 4.81 36.86
CA GLU A 80 -14.82 4.40 35.78
C GLU A 80 -15.25 3.07 35.11
N THR A 81 -15.69 2.08 35.90
CA THR A 81 -16.16 0.79 35.36
C THR A 81 -17.42 0.94 34.52
N VAL A 82 -18.36 1.78 34.96
CA VAL A 82 -19.62 2.03 34.24
C VAL A 82 -19.36 2.80 32.95
N PHE A 83 -18.39 3.73 32.98
CA PHE A 83 -17.93 4.43 31.78
C PHE A 83 -17.43 3.45 30.71
N TYR A 84 -16.49 2.55 31.05
CA TYR A 84 -15.97 1.59 30.07
C TYR A 84 -17.04 0.60 29.58
N GLU A 85 -17.95 0.16 30.45
CA GLU A 85 -19.06 -0.73 30.03
C GLU A 85 -20.03 -0.05 29.07
N ASN A 86 -20.40 1.22 29.31
CA ASN A 86 -21.27 1.98 28.42
C ASN A 86 -20.61 2.25 27.07
N VAL A 87 -19.35 2.68 27.08
CA VAL A 87 -18.56 2.93 25.87
C VAL A 87 -18.39 1.64 25.07
N LYS A 88 -18.09 0.51 25.73
CA LYS A 88 -18.01 -0.79 25.09
C LYS A 88 -19.35 -1.19 24.48
N THR A 89 -20.45 -1.09 25.22
CA THR A 89 -21.78 -1.48 24.72
C THR A 89 -22.24 -0.67 23.52
N GLU A 90 -21.89 0.63 23.45
CA GLU A 90 -22.26 1.49 22.32
C GLU A 90 -21.37 1.31 21.08
N LEU A 91 -20.11 0.87 21.25
CA LEU A 91 -19.12 0.79 20.18
C LEU A 91 -18.81 -0.64 19.71
N ASP A 92 -19.02 -1.65 20.55
CA ASP A 92 -18.71 -3.05 20.25
C ASP A 92 -19.52 -3.55 19.06
N GLY A 93 -18.83 -4.06 18.04
CA GLY A 93 -19.42 -4.52 16.78
C GLY A 93 -19.83 -3.42 15.81
N LYS A 94 -19.66 -2.13 16.14
CA LYS A 94 -19.93 -1.01 15.24
C LYS A 94 -18.68 -0.70 14.42
N ASP A 95 -18.82 -0.54 13.10
CA ASP A 95 -17.70 -0.19 12.20
C ASP A 95 -16.46 -1.14 12.32
N GLY A 96 -16.67 -2.39 12.77
CA GLY A 96 -15.58 -3.37 12.96
C GLY A 96 -14.74 -3.16 14.22
N ILE A 97 -15.17 -2.29 15.14
CA ILE A 97 -14.49 -2.04 16.41
C ILE A 97 -14.50 -3.29 17.26
N SER A 98 -13.31 -3.64 17.77
CA SER A 98 -13.07 -4.73 18.69
C SER A 98 -12.35 -4.21 19.94
N PHE A 99 -12.69 -4.75 21.10
CA PHE A 99 -12.06 -4.38 22.37
C PHE A 99 -11.10 -5.49 22.78
N SER A 100 -9.80 -5.19 22.78
CA SER A 100 -8.76 -6.10 23.27
C SER A 100 -8.76 -6.17 24.80
N ASP A 101 -9.01 -5.02 25.45
CA ASP A 101 -9.12 -4.86 26.90
C ASP A 101 -10.24 -3.87 27.24
N ALA A 102 -10.47 -3.57 28.52
CA ALA A 102 -11.52 -2.63 28.96
C ALA A 102 -11.26 -1.18 28.48
N ASP A 103 -9.99 -0.81 28.37
CA ASP A 103 -9.50 0.50 27.95
C ASP A 103 -8.93 0.50 26.53
N LYS A 104 -8.64 -0.67 25.94
CA LYS A 104 -8.03 -0.77 24.61
C LYS A 104 -9.02 -1.20 23.54
N LEU A 105 -9.12 -0.39 22.49
CA LEU A 105 -9.97 -0.66 21.33
C LEU A 105 -9.14 -0.64 20.04
N ASP A 106 -9.51 -1.50 19.10
CA ASP A 106 -8.85 -1.70 17.82
C ASP A 106 -9.91 -1.78 16.73
N TYR A 107 -9.72 -1.04 15.63
CA TYR A 107 -10.62 -1.11 14.47
C TYR A 107 -9.85 -1.14 13.14
N PRO A 108 -10.21 -2.04 12.21
CA PRO A 108 -9.67 -2.04 10.86
C PRO A 108 -10.53 -1.21 9.92
N VAL A 109 -9.90 -0.48 9.01
CA VAL A 109 -10.55 0.15 7.87
C VAL A 109 -10.02 -0.49 6.60
N GLU A 110 -10.90 -1.16 5.85
CA GLU A 110 -10.56 -1.79 4.58
C GLU A 110 -10.16 -0.74 3.54
N MET A 111 -9.11 -1.05 2.77
CA MET A 111 -8.62 -0.25 1.66
C MET A 111 -8.63 -1.08 0.37
N ALA A 112 -8.45 -0.40 -0.76
CA ALA A 112 -8.26 -1.07 -2.04
C ALA A 112 -7.02 -2.00 -2.02
N GLU A 113 -7.04 -3.06 -2.85
CA GLU A 113 -5.94 -4.01 -3.04
C GLU A 113 -5.57 -4.87 -1.80
N GLN A 114 -6.56 -5.31 -1.01
CA GLN A 114 -6.34 -6.15 0.19
C GLN A 114 -5.42 -5.51 1.22
N GLN A 115 -5.41 -4.18 1.28
CA GLN A 115 -4.73 -3.44 2.32
C GLN A 115 -5.77 -3.02 3.36
N PHE A 116 -5.36 -2.87 4.61
CA PHE A 116 -6.20 -2.38 5.68
C PHE A 116 -5.44 -1.38 6.53
N LEU A 117 -6.13 -0.37 7.05
CA LEU A 117 -5.58 0.56 8.02
C LEU A 117 -6.05 0.13 9.40
N SER A 118 -5.13 -0.30 10.26
CA SER A 118 -5.45 -0.65 11.65
C SER A 118 -5.13 0.51 12.57
N VAL A 119 -6.13 0.90 13.35
CA VAL A 119 -6.01 1.93 14.38
C VAL A 119 -6.26 1.31 15.75
N SER A 120 -5.32 1.54 16.67
CA SER A 120 -5.41 1.12 18.07
C SER A 120 -5.48 2.34 18.97
N LEU A 121 -6.50 2.42 19.81
CA LEU A 121 -6.71 3.50 20.77
C LEU A 121 -6.70 2.93 22.19
N LEU A 122 -6.17 3.73 23.12
CA LEU A 122 -6.27 3.52 24.56
C LEU A 122 -7.17 4.62 25.14
N LEU A 123 -8.25 4.23 25.79
CA LEU A 123 -9.21 5.09 26.48
C LEU A 123 -8.69 5.41 27.87
N SER A 124 -9.04 6.58 28.39
CA SER A 124 -8.72 6.98 29.76
C SER A 124 -9.87 7.79 30.34
N PHE A 125 -10.32 7.39 31.54
CA PHE A 125 -11.37 8.10 32.26
C PHE A 125 -10.93 9.50 32.69
N GLU A 126 -9.72 9.62 33.25
CA GLU A 126 -9.13 10.93 33.56
C GLU A 126 -8.73 11.67 32.27
N PRO A 127 -8.99 12.99 32.18
CA PRO A 127 -8.55 13.77 31.05
C PRO A 127 -7.02 13.77 31.00
N LEU A 128 -6.44 13.38 29.86
CA LEU A 128 -5.00 13.53 29.64
C LEU A 128 -4.63 15.02 29.62
N GLU A 129 -3.34 15.33 29.68
CA GLU A 129 -2.83 16.72 29.64
C GLU A 129 -3.36 17.56 28.47
N ASN A 130 -3.80 16.92 27.38
CA ASN A 130 -4.38 17.56 26.20
C ASN A 130 -5.92 17.75 26.27
N GLY A 131 -6.57 17.44 27.39
CA GLY A 131 -8.02 17.49 27.56
C GLY A 131 -8.79 16.40 26.78
N LYS A 132 -8.07 15.41 26.24
CA LYS A 132 -8.66 14.26 25.53
C LYS A 132 -8.71 13.04 26.44
N HIS A 133 -9.73 12.22 26.24
CA HIS A 133 -9.96 10.97 26.98
C HIS A 133 -9.51 9.72 26.22
N TYR A 134 -8.68 9.90 25.19
CA TYR A 134 -8.10 8.79 24.41
C TYR A 134 -6.71 9.14 23.89
N THR A 135 -5.88 8.11 23.72
CA THR A 135 -4.57 8.16 23.08
C THR A 135 -4.52 7.19 21.91
N ILE A 136 -4.01 7.65 20.77
CA ILE A 136 -3.73 6.80 19.62
C ILE A 136 -2.38 6.11 19.84
N THR A 137 -2.38 4.81 20.08
CA THR A 137 -1.15 4.04 20.31
C THR A 137 -0.54 3.52 19.02
N SER A 138 -1.37 3.20 18.02
CA SER A 138 -0.89 2.70 16.73
C SER A 138 -1.80 3.16 15.59
N TRP A 139 -1.16 3.62 14.51
CA TRP A 139 -1.80 3.96 13.24
C TRP A 139 -0.96 3.35 12.12
N LYS A 140 -1.37 2.19 11.60
CA LYS A 140 -0.53 1.42 10.67
C LYS A 140 -1.33 0.84 9.52
N THR A 141 -0.75 0.94 8.34
CA THR A 141 -1.21 0.26 7.13
C THR A 141 -0.72 -1.17 7.15
N GLY A 142 -1.63 -2.13 7.24
CA GLY A 142 -1.40 -3.55 7.01
C GLY A 142 -1.80 -3.97 5.59
N SER A 143 -1.30 -5.13 5.17
CA SER A 143 -1.76 -5.81 3.96
C SER A 143 -2.17 -7.21 4.38
N ASP A 144 -3.31 -7.69 3.90
CA ASP A 144 -3.75 -9.09 4.06
C ASP A 144 -3.01 -10.01 3.07
N TYR A 145 -1.78 -9.64 2.73
CA TYR A 145 -0.91 -10.46 1.92
C TYR A 145 -0.28 -11.50 2.84
N GLU A 146 -0.85 -12.70 2.86
CA GLU A 146 -0.15 -13.89 3.36
C GLU A 146 1.13 -14.06 2.53
N TRP A 147 2.23 -13.57 3.06
CA TRP A 147 3.55 -13.87 2.53
C TRP A 147 3.79 -15.35 2.73
N ASN A 148 3.55 -16.15 1.69
CA ASN A 148 3.94 -17.55 1.67
C ASN A 148 5.41 -17.62 1.24
N PRO A 149 6.38 -17.82 2.16
CA PRO A 149 7.75 -18.07 1.75
C PRO A 149 7.78 -19.36 0.95
N ASP A 150 8.23 -19.26 -0.30
CA ASP A 150 8.66 -20.44 -1.02
C ASP A 150 9.89 -21.01 -0.31
N THR A 151 9.64 -21.98 0.57
CA THR A 151 10.65 -22.69 1.35
C THR A 151 11.21 -23.89 0.59
N SER A 152 10.92 -24.02 -0.71
CA SER A 152 11.59 -25.00 -1.57
C SER A 152 13.04 -24.59 -1.82
N LEU A 153 13.88 -24.72 -0.79
CA LEU A 153 15.32 -24.81 -1.04
C LEU A 153 15.57 -26.13 -1.79
N PRO A 154 16.21 -26.10 -2.96
CA PRO A 154 16.81 -27.30 -3.52
C PRO A 154 17.98 -27.68 -2.61
N LEU A 155 17.70 -28.48 -1.58
CA LEU A 155 18.72 -29.10 -0.76
C LEU A 155 19.47 -30.08 -1.65
N MET A 156 20.80 -29.97 -1.71
CA MET A 156 21.60 -31.01 -2.33
C MET A 156 21.50 -32.25 -1.45
N THR A 157 20.62 -33.19 -1.83
CA THR A 157 20.57 -34.51 -1.21
C THR A 157 21.79 -35.31 -1.67
N GLU A 158 22.31 -36.11 -0.74
CA GLU A 158 23.51 -36.95 -0.87
C GLU A 158 23.39 -38.01 -2.00
N GLU A 159 22.23 -38.14 -2.65
CA GLU A 159 21.99 -39.02 -3.81
C GLU A 159 22.68 -38.56 -5.10
N ASN A 160 23.31 -37.39 -5.13
CA ASN A 160 24.00 -36.88 -6.33
C ASN A 160 25.51 -37.15 -6.36
N PHE A 161 26.02 -38.03 -5.49
CA PHE A 161 27.37 -38.57 -5.64
C PHE A 161 27.34 -39.78 -6.60
N PRO A 162 28.00 -39.72 -7.77
CA PRO A 162 28.30 -40.94 -8.49
C PRO A 162 29.27 -41.76 -7.62
N GLU A 163 28.85 -42.95 -7.18
CA GLU A 163 29.78 -43.96 -6.68
C GLU A 163 30.83 -44.26 -7.77
N GLU A 164 32.08 -44.41 -7.33
CA GLU A 164 33.30 -44.60 -8.14
C GLU A 164 33.17 -45.59 -9.32
#